data_AF-A0A9D4GGG6-F1
#
_entry.id   AF-A0A9D4GGG6-F1
#
_cell.length_a   1.000
_cell.length_b   1.000
_cell.length_c   1.000
_cell.angle_alpha   90.00
_cell.angle_beta   90.00
_cell.angle_gamma   90.00
#
_symmetry.space_group_name_H-M   'P 1'
#
loop_
_entity.id
_entity.type
_entity.pdbx_description
1 polymer ?
#
loop_
_entity_poly.entity_id
_entity_poly.type
_entity_poly.pdbx_seq_one_letter_code
_entity_poly.pdbx_strand_id
1 'polypeptide(L)' 'MKGYRIKRHNAIVDAQADKSKSVGQLLNCEPKLKAERQGAPETWIPDMILVKSKEAFVINPTIVTESNHGLQNAN' A
#
# COMPACT_ATOMS: atom_id res chain seq x y z
N MET A 1 -4.01 11.95 -17.88
CA MET A 1 -4.58 11.74 -16.53
C MET A 1 -4.07 10.50 -15.80
N LYS A 2 -4.09 9.29 -16.40
CA LYS A 2 -3.64 8.04 -15.72
C LYS A 2 -2.21 8.10 -15.11
N GLY A 3 -1.23 8.65 -15.83
CA GLY A 3 0.15 8.75 -15.32
C GLY A 3 0.33 9.68 -14.11
N TYR A 4 -0.51 10.71 -13.97
CA TYR A 4 -0.44 11.62 -12.81
C TYR A 4 -0.97 10.96 -11.53
N ARG A 5 -2.00 10.10 -11.65
CA ARG A 5 -2.53 9.34 -10.52
C ARG A 5 -1.51 8.37 -9.97
N ILE A 6 -0.82 7.64 -10.85
CA ILE A 6 0.27 6.71 -10.47
C ILE A 6 1.39 7.47 -9.75
N LYS A 7 1.84 8.60 -10.30
CA LYS A 7 2.89 9.42 -9.66
C LYS A 7 2.51 9.91 -8.27
N ARG A 8 1.26 10.35 -8.05
CA ARG A 8 0.79 10.80 -6.73
C ARG A 8 0.68 9.64 -5.74
N HIS A 9 0.18 8.49 -6.19
CA HIS A 9 0.09 7.31 -5.35
C HIS A 9 1.47 6.87 -4.87
N ASN A 10 2.43 6.74 -5.79
CA ASN A 10 3.81 6.38 -5.45
C ASN A 10 4.43 7.41 -4.49
N ALA A 11 4.21 8.70 -4.69
CA ALA A 11 4.72 9.73 -3.77
C ALA A 11 4.17 9.59 -2.34
N ILE A 12 2.92 9.14 -2.16
CA ILE A 12 2.35 8.87 -0.84
C ILE A 12 3.00 7.63 -0.21
N VAL A 13 3.17 6.56 -0.99
CA VAL A 13 3.84 5.32 -0.56
C VAL A 13 5.28 5.62 -0.14
N ASP A 14 6.02 6.38 -0.94
CA ASP A 14 7.41 6.78 -0.68
C ASP A 14 7.52 7.64 0.59
N ALA A 15 6.66 8.64 0.74
CA ALA A 15 6.66 9.51 1.92
C ALA A 15 6.37 8.72 3.21
N GLN A 16 5.44 7.77 3.15
CA GLN A 16 5.14 6.89 4.29
C GLN A 16 6.33 5.97 4.59
N ALA A 17 6.98 5.43 3.56
CA ALA A 17 8.17 4.59 3.71
C ALA A 17 9.33 5.33 4.37
N ASP A 18 9.62 6.55 3.92
CA ASP A 18 10.66 7.39 4.51
C ASP A 18 10.35 7.72 5.97
N LYS A 19 9.07 8.02 6.28
CA LYS A 19 8.68 8.29 7.65
C LYS A 19 8.85 7.05 8.53
N SER A 20 8.40 5.88 8.11
CA SER A 20 8.57 4.63 8.86
C SER A 20 10.04 4.29 9.09
N LYS A 21 10.90 4.45 8.07
CA LYS A 21 12.36 4.27 8.23
C LYS A 21 12.95 5.23 9.27
N SER A 22 12.53 6.50 9.25
CA SER A 22 13.05 7.53 10.17
C SER A 22 12.77 7.24 11.66
N VAL A 23 11.73 6.43 11.95
CA VAL A 23 11.35 6.05 13.31
C VAL A 23 11.70 4.59 13.64
N GLY A 24 12.52 3.93 12.81
CA GLY A 24 12.96 2.55 13.03
C GLY A 24 11.88 1.49 12.85
N GLN A 25 10.83 1.76 12.08
CA GLN A 25 9.79 0.79 11.76
C GLN A 25 10.21 -0.11 10.59
N LEU A 26 9.86 -1.39 10.68
CA LEU A 26 10.04 -2.34 9.58
C LEU A 26 8.86 -2.27 8.62
N LEU A 27 9.02 -1.52 7.53
CA LEU A 27 8.05 -1.39 6.46
C LEU A 27 8.58 -2.04 5.18
N ASN A 28 7.82 -2.99 4.62
CA ASN A 28 8.08 -3.59 3.32
C ASN A 28 7.14 -2.97 2.28
N CYS A 29 7.69 -2.24 1.32
CA CYS A 29 6.93 -1.73 0.16
C CYS A 29 6.91 -2.79 -0.94
N GLU A 30 5.78 -2.92 -1.65
CA GLU A 30 5.55 -3.90 -2.73
C GLU A 30 6.08 -5.32 -2.38
N PRO A 31 5.64 -5.91 -1.26
CA PRO A 31 6.19 -7.16 -0.77
C PRO A 31 5.91 -8.29 -1.76
N LYS A 32 6.96 -9.06 -2.07
CA LYS A 32 6.84 -10.26 -2.89
C LYS A 32 6.26 -11.39 -2.06
N LEU A 33 4.93 -11.53 -2.11
CA LEU A 33 4.23 -12.65 -1.49
C LEU A 33 4.39 -13.91 -2.35
N LYS A 34 4.87 -15.00 -1.76
CA LYS A 34 4.90 -16.30 -2.45
C LYS A 34 3.50 -16.89 -2.40
N ALA A 35 2.90 -17.17 -3.56
CA ALA A 35 1.70 -17.96 -3.62
C ALA A 35 2.01 -19.36 -3.06
N GLU A 36 1.31 -19.78 -2.00
CA GLU A 36 1.56 -21.06 -1.34
C GLU A 36 1.12 -22.28 -2.16
N ARG A 37 0.40 -22.08 -3.28
CA ARG A 37 -0.05 -23.16 -4.18
C ARG A 37 0.16 -22.83 -5.65
N GLN A 38 0.69 -23.80 -6.39
CA GLN A 38 0.59 -23.82 -7.86
C GLN A 38 -0.89 -23.81 -8.25
N GLY A 39 -1.30 -22.81 -9.05
CA GLY A 39 -2.69 -22.63 -9.48
C GLY A 39 -3.56 -21.74 -8.58
N ALA A 40 -3.00 -21.13 -7.52
CA ALA A 40 -3.71 -20.07 -6.80
C ALA A 40 -3.86 -18.83 -7.72
N PRO A 41 -5.00 -18.11 -7.65
CA PRO A 41 -5.20 -16.88 -8.41
C PRO A 41 -4.13 -15.84 -8.07
N GLU A 42 -3.93 -14.87 -8.97
CA GLU A 42 -2.97 -13.78 -8.79
C GLU A 42 -3.01 -13.29 -7.34
N THR A 43 -1.88 -13.43 -6.65
CA THR A 43 -1.78 -13.02 -5.25
C THR A 43 -1.94 -11.52 -5.25
N TRP A 44 -3.00 -11.02 -4.61
CA TRP A 44 -3.14 -9.60 -4.37
C TRP A 44 -1.89 -9.12 -3.62
N ILE A 45 -1.16 -8.20 -4.22
CA ILE A 45 0.06 -7.62 -3.66
C ILE A 45 -0.33 -6.29 -3.03
N PRO A 46 -0.20 -6.15 -1.69
CA PRO A 46 -0.46 -4.86 -1.07
C PRO A 46 0.66 -3.86 -1.38
N ASP A 47 0.38 -2.57 -1.30
CA ASP A 47 1.40 -1.53 -1.50
C ASP A 47 2.45 -1.57 -0.39
N MET A 48 2.03 -1.83 0.86
CA MET A 48 2.92 -1.85 2.03
C MET A 48 2.49 -2.87 3.09
N ILE A 49 3.47 -3.46 3.78
CA ILE A 49 3.28 -4.22 5.02
C ILE A 49 4.18 -3.62 6.11
N LEU A 50 3.56 -3.12 7.17
CA LEU A 50 4.26 -2.66 8.37
C LEU A 50 4.27 -3.78 9.41
N VAL A 51 5.46 -4.21 9.83
CA VAL A 51 5.62 -5.18 10.91
C VAL A 51 6.01 -4.45 12.19
N LYS A 52 5.20 -4.61 13.24
CA LYS A 52 5.48 -4.02 14.55
C LYS A 52 5.26 -5.08 15.62
N SER A 53 6.32 -5.36 16.38
CA SER A 53 6.31 -6.37 17.43
C SER A 53 5.92 -7.77 16.91
N LYS A 54 4.66 -8.19 17.10
CA LYS A 54 4.12 -9.49 16.67
C LYS A 54 2.94 -9.34 15.71
N GLU A 55 2.70 -8.13 15.22
CA GLU A 55 1.58 -7.79 14.36
C GLU A 55 2.07 -7.30 12.99
N ALA A 56 1.29 -7.62 11.96
CA ALA A 56 1.50 -7.11 10.61
C ALA A 56 0.28 -6.29 10.19
N PHE A 57 0.52 -5.06 9.75
CA PHE A 57 -0.48 -4.16 9.22
C PHE A 57 -0.32 -4.10 7.70
N VAL A 58 -1.37 -4.44 6.98
CA VAL A 58 -1.41 -4.35 5.51
C VAL A 58 -2.02 -3.01 5.12
N ILE A 59 -1.33 -2.24 4.28
CA ILE A 59 -1.69 -0.85 3.96
C ILE A 59 -1.74 -0.67 2.44
N ASN A 60 -2.87 -0.17 1.93
CA ASN A 60 -3.09 0.14 0.51
C ASN A 60 -3.72 1.53 0.35
N PRO A 61 -2.91 2.59 0.20
CA PRO A 61 -3.42 3.94 0.07
C PRO A 61 -4.16 4.14 -1.27
N THR A 62 -5.44 4.46 -1.22
CA THR A 62 -6.22 4.86 -2.39
C THR A 62 -6.36 6.38 -2.47
N ILE A 63 -6.13 6.95 -3.65
CA ILE A 63 -6.42 8.35 -3.94
C ILE A 63 -7.80 8.45 -4.60
N VAL A 64 -8.73 9.11 -3.91
CA VAL A 64 -10.03 9.51 -4.45
C VAL A 64 -9.99 11.00 -4.73
N THR A 65 -10.24 11.39 -5.98
CA THR A 65 -10.35 12.80 -6.39
C THR A 65 -11.81 13.10 -6.67
N GLU A 66 -12.57 13.46 -5.65
CA GLU A 66 -13.94 13.94 -5.82
C GLU A 66 -14.10 15.31 -5.18
N SER A 67 -14.83 16.20 -5.86
CA SER A 67 -15.41 17.41 -5.26
C SER A 67 -16.67 17.11 -4.44
N ASN A 68 -17.08 15.84 -4.35
CA ASN A 68 -18.23 15.36 -3.59
C ASN A 68 -17.79 14.20 -2.67
N HIS A 69 -18.49 14.04 -1.55
CA HIS A 69 -18.06 13.26 -0.40
C HIS A 69 -18.19 11.72 -0.54
N GLY A 70 -17.74 11.12 -1.66
CA GLY A 70 -17.84 9.69 -1.94
C GLY A 70 -16.77 8.80 -1.28
N LEU A 71 -16.19 9.20 -0.14
CA LEU A 71 -15.22 8.40 0.63
C LEU A 71 -15.76 7.01 1.05
N GLN A 72 -17.08 6.80 0.99
CA GLN A 72 -17.74 5.55 1.41
C GLN A 72 -17.62 4.40 0.39
N ASN A 73 -17.28 4.67 -0.88
CA ASN A 73 -17.24 3.64 -1.94
C ASN A 73 -15.82 3.09 -2.22
N ALA A 74 -14.80 3.50 -1.44
CA ALA A 74 -13.40 3.17 -1.67
C ALA A 74 -12.88 1.99 -0.81
N ASN A 75 -13.78 1.24 -0.15
CA ASN A 75 -13.46 0.05 0.64
C ASN A 75 -13.78 -1.24 -0.13
#